data_AF-A0A328VIF8-F1
#
_entry.id   AF-A0A328VIF8-F1
#
_cell.length_a   1.000
_cell.length_b   1.000
_cell.length_c   1.000
_cell.angle_alpha   90.00
_cell.angle_beta   90.00
_cell.angle_gamma   90.00
#
_symmetry.space_group_name_H-M   'P 1'
#
loop_
_entity.id
_entity.type
_entity.pdbx_description
1 polymer ?
#
loop_
_entity_poly.entity_id
_entity_poly.type
_entity_poly.pdbx_seq_one_letter_code
_entity_poly.pdbx_strand_id
1 'polypeptide(L)'
;MSFPYERYRTLLDSFLLYYPRGYEQQAQHLLLKLNQAAEELGRLLKLPLPELEIILVAPADWEKVPHDEDLGKAQTRLPYFTNATEPPSLVVPTQLDPIIGEPAAEKLTFLLYHELAYAFLEQDPRPWPEDYPLWADEWQLQFAALWLSHRLDGQHDVVNRDLHELYAEIFLAEEDGKTPVTIRSFSWDEETSAEDYLCFDLLLERFALDLLKRAGPEVLPRFLREYRKEQRALLSDEVTAMLGAAIGPDGVAWLESLPYF
;
A
#
# COMPACT_ATOMS: atom_id res chain seq x y z
N MET A 1 -25.10 -9.05 6.35
CA MET A 1 -25.91 -9.13 5.11
C MET A 1 -24.96 -9.47 3.98
N SER A 2 -25.36 -10.26 2.98
CA SER A 2 -24.46 -10.64 1.86
C SER A 2 -24.37 -9.56 0.79
N PHE A 3 -23.22 -9.44 0.13
CA PHE A 3 -23.01 -8.54 -1.01
C PHE A 3 -23.92 -8.93 -2.20
N PRO A 4 -24.60 -7.97 -2.87
CA PRO A 4 -25.60 -8.28 -3.89
C PRO A 4 -25.01 -8.45 -5.30
N TYR A 5 -24.21 -9.50 -5.50
CA TYR A 5 -23.52 -9.79 -6.77
C TYR A 5 -24.46 -9.83 -7.99
N GLU A 6 -25.73 -10.19 -7.82
CA GLU A 6 -26.72 -10.26 -8.90
C GLU A 6 -27.03 -8.91 -9.56
N ARG A 7 -26.68 -7.80 -8.90
CA ARG A 7 -26.83 -6.43 -9.43
C ARG A 7 -25.65 -5.98 -10.28
N TYR A 8 -24.55 -6.74 -10.23
CA TYR A 8 -23.27 -6.40 -10.85
C TYR A 8 -23.12 -7.14 -12.18
N ARG A 9 -22.37 -6.53 -13.08
CA ARG A 9 -21.88 -7.12 -14.32
C ARG A 9 -20.46 -7.62 -14.10
N THR A 10 -20.00 -8.52 -14.96
CA THR A 10 -18.65 -9.05 -14.91
C THR A 10 -17.83 -8.65 -16.13
N LEU A 11 -16.54 -8.43 -15.90
CA LEU A 11 -15.50 -8.30 -16.91
C LEU A 11 -14.37 -9.26 -16.52
N LEU A 12 -13.83 -10.01 -17.48
CA LEU A 12 -12.80 -11.02 -17.22
C LEU A 12 -11.58 -10.79 -18.10
N ASP A 13 -10.42 -10.77 -17.46
CA ASP A 13 -9.09 -10.86 -18.07
C ASP A 13 -8.21 -11.71 -17.14
N SER A 14 -7.03 -11.23 -16.72
CA SER A 14 -6.20 -11.86 -15.67
C SER A 14 -6.92 -11.89 -14.32
N PHE A 15 -7.81 -10.93 -14.07
CA PHE A 15 -8.69 -10.89 -12.90
C PHE A 15 -10.17 -10.89 -13.34
N LEU A 16 -11.04 -11.48 -12.51
CA LEU A 16 -12.49 -11.34 -12.64
C LEU A 16 -12.92 -10.08 -11.88
N LEU A 17 -13.61 -9.17 -12.56
CA LEU A 17 -14.06 -7.90 -12.01
C LEU A 17 -15.58 -7.81 -12.02
N TYR A 18 -16.18 -7.57 -10.85
CA TYR A 18 -17.59 -7.21 -10.67
C TYR A 18 -17.76 -5.70 -10.64
N TYR A 19 -18.73 -5.17 -11.40
CA TYR A 19 -19.00 -3.74 -11.43
C TYR A 19 -20.50 -3.39 -11.55
N PRO A 20 -20.96 -2.26 -10.99
CA PRO A 20 -22.34 -1.81 -11.11
C PRO A 20 -22.66 -1.35 -12.52
N ARG A 21 -23.94 -1.48 -12.92
CA ARG A 21 -24.41 -0.98 -14.22
C ARG A 21 -24.12 0.52 -14.37
N GLY A 22 -23.63 0.93 -15.53
CA GLY A 22 -23.27 2.32 -15.82
C GLY A 22 -21.82 2.69 -15.51
N TYR A 23 -21.02 1.76 -14.98
CA TYR A 23 -19.60 1.94 -14.65
C TYR A 23 -18.66 1.17 -15.60
N GLU A 24 -19.13 0.84 -16.80
CA GLU A 24 -18.38 0.02 -17.77
C GLU A 24 -17.00 0.61 -18.10
N GLN A 25 -16.90 1.93 -18.31
CA GLN A 25 -15.63 2.57 -18.62
C GLN A 25 -14.66 2.55 -17.42
N GLN A 26 -15.16 2.80 -16.21
CA GLN A 26 -14.33 2.75 -15.00
C GLN A 26 -13.83 1.33 -14.74
N ALA A 27 -14.69 0.33 -14.92
CA ALA A 27 -14.33 -1.09 -14.80
C ALA A 27 -13.24 -1.50 -15.81
N GLN A 28 -13.36 -1.09 -17.07
CA GLN A 28 -12.34 -1.35 -18.10
C GLN A 28 -11.01 -0.69 -17.78
N HIS A 29 -11.04 0.57 -17.33
CA HIS A 29 -9.83 1.30 -16.97
C HIS A 29 -9.14 0.70 -15.75
N LEU A 30 -9.93 0.33 -14.73
CA LEU A 30 -9.46 -0.33 -13.52
C LEU A 30 -8.77 -1.66 -13.84
N LEU A 31 -9.43 -2.52 -14.62
CA LEU A 31 -8.87 -3.82 -14.98
C LEU A 31 -7.58 -3.69 -15.80
N LEU A 32 -7.55 -2.75 -16.75
CA LEU A 32 -6.33 -2.47 -17.54
C LEU A 32 -5.16 -2.05 -16.65
N LYS A 33 -5.39 -1.12 -15.71
CA LYS A 33 -4.35 -0.65 -14.77
C LYS A 33 -3.85 -1.78 -13.88
N LEU A 34 -4.75 -2.56 -13.29
CA LEU A 34 -4.38 -3.66 -12.40
C LEU A 34 -3.63 -4.76 -13.15
N ASN A 35 -4.03 -5.11 -14.37
CA ASN A 35 -3.30 -6.08 -15.19
C ASN A 35 -1.85 -5.62 -15.47
N GLN A 36 -1.68 -4.37 -15.91
CA GLN A 36 -0.34 -3.81 -16.18
C GLN A 36 0.53 -3.77 -14.92
N ALA A 37 -0.04 -3.35 -13.79
CA ALA A 37 0.65 -3.30 -12.51
C ALA A 37 1.04 -4.70 -12.01
N ALA A 38 0.14 -5.67 -12.15
CA ALA A 38 0.39 -7.04 -11.70
C ALA A 38 1.49 -7.71 -12.55
N GLU A 39 1.53 -7.44 -13.86
CA GLU A 39 2.62 -7.90 -14.72
C GLU A 39 3.99 -7.34 -14.33
N GLU A 40 4.08 -6.02 -14.07
CA GLU A 40 5.34 -5.40 -13.64
C GLU A 40 5.76 -5.92 -12.25
N LEU A 41 4.82 -5.97 -11.29
CA LEU A 41 5.11 -6.39 -9.92
C LEU A 41 5.46 -7.87 -9.84
N GLY A 42 4.73 -8.75 -10.54
CA GLY A 42 5.07 -10.17 -10.65
C GLY A 42 6.46 -10.39 -11.25
N ARG A 43 6.87 -9.57 -12.22
CA ARG A 43 8.24 -9.61 -12.78
C ARG A 43 9.29 -9.14 -11.77
N LEU A 44 9.03 -8.07 -11.02
CA LEU A 44 9.95 -7.54 -10.00
C LEU A 44 10.14 -8.55 -8.86
N LEU A 45 9.04 -9.07 -8.32
CA LEU A 45 9.04 -9.99 -7.17
C LEU A 45 9.38 -11.42 -7.56
N LYS A 46 9.29 -11.77 -8.86
CA LYS A 46 9.38 -13.13 -9.39
C LYS A 46 8.34 -14.08 -8.77
N LEU A 47 7.15 -13.55 -8.57
CA LEU A 47 5.99 -14.26 -8.06
C LEU A 47 4.95 -14.44 -9.20
N PRO A 48 4.11 -15.48 -9.15
CA PRO A 48 2.95 -15.56 -10.02
C PRO A 48 1.99 -14.39 -9.73
N LEU A 49 1.09 -14.12 -10.68
CA LEU A 49 -0.03 -13.20 -10.43
C LEU A 49 -0.86 -13.73 -9.26
N PRO A 50 -1.31 -12.88 -8.32
CA PRO A 50 -2.17 -13.31 -7.23
C PRO A 50 -3.52 -13.77 -7.78
N GLU A 51 -4.08 -14.81 -7.17
CA GLU A 51 -5.45 -15.25 -7.44
C GLU A 51 -6.41 -14.37 -6.66
N LEU A 52 -7.11 -13.44 -7.33
CA LEU A 52 -8.08 -12.55 -6.69
C LEU A 52 -9.21 -12.15 -7.64
N GLU A 53 -10.34 -11.78 -7.04
CA GLU A 53 -11.44 -11.07 -7.69
C GLU A 53 -11.38 -9.58 -7.38
N ILE A 54 -11.94 -8.74 -8.25
CA ILE A 54 -12.04 -7.30 -8.05
C ILE A 54 -13.51 -6.93 -7.93
N ILE A 55 -13.86 -6.12 -6.94
CA ILE A 55 -15.23 -5.64 -6.75
C ILE A 55 -15.23 -4.11 -6.80
N LEU A 56 -15.67 -3.52 -7.91
CA LEU A 56 -15.91 -2.08 -8.01
C LEU A 56 -17.28 -1.76 -7.41
N VAL A 57 -17.35 -1.10 -6.25
CA VAL A 57 -18.57 -0.99 -5.42
C VAL A 57 -19.31 0.34 -5.61
N ALA A 58 -20.62 0.25 -5.82
CA ALA A 58 -21.50 1.42 -5.81
C ALA A 58 -21.72 1.95 -4.37
N PRO A 59 -21.87 3.27 -4.15
CA PRO A 59 -21.96 3.82 -2.79
C PRO A 59 -23.14 3.28 -1.97
N ALA A 60 -24.22 2.85 -2.64
CA ALA A 60 -25.42 2.30 -2.00
C ALA A 60 -25.24 0.87 -1.46
N ASP A 61 -24.21 0.15 -1.89
CA ASP A 61 -23.92 -1.22 -1.47
C ASP A 61 -22.68 -1.30 -0.55
N TRP A 62 -22.07 -0.15 -0.21
CA TRP A 62 -20.83 -0.09 0.60
C TRP A 62 -20.98 -0.82 1.93
N GLU A 63 -22.09 -0.63 2.67
CA GLU A 63 -22.35 -1.33 3.95
C GLU A 63 -22.48 -2.86 3.86
N LYS A 64 -22.40 -3.45 2.65
CA LYS A 64 -22.56 -4.88 2.40
C LYS A 64 -21.31 -5.51 1.79
N VAL A 65 -20.24 -4.75 1.61
CA VAL A 65 -18.98 -5.26 1.04
C VAL A 65 -18.38 -6.34 1.93
N PRO A 66 -17.72 -7.36 1.35
CA PRO A 66 -16.95 -8.33 2.11
C PRO A 66 -15.84 -7.65 2.91
N HIS A 67 -15.61 -8.08 4.15
CA HIS A 67 -14.56 -7.57 5.02
C HIS A 67 -14.18 -8.65 6.06
N ASP A 68 -12.90 -8.71 6.44
CA ASP A 68 -12.40 -9.70 7.40
C ASP A 68 -12.74 -9.35 8.87
N GLU A 69 -12.86 -8.06 9.17
CA GLU A 69 -13.12 -7.53 10.52
C GLU A 69 -14.42 -6.72 10.58
N ASP A 70 -15.12 -6.73 11.72
CA ASP A 70 -16.31 -5.90 11.92
C ASP A 70 -15.90 -4.42 12.04
N LEU A 71 -15.74 -3.75 10.90
CA LEU A 71 -15.28 -2.35 10.77
C LEU A 71 -16.27 -1.32 11.34
N GLY A 72 -17.36 -1.75 11.98
CA GLY A 72 -18.38 -0.87 12.55
C GLY A 72 -19.09 0.00 11.50
N LYS A 73 -19.61 1.15 11.93
CA LYS A 73 -20.47 2.05 11.11
C LYS A 73 -19.70 3.09 10.28
N ALA A 74 -18.38 3.10 10.34
CA ALA A 74 -17.54 4.09 9.68
C ALA A 74 -16.49 3.39 8.81
N GLN A 75 -16.96 2.68 7.79
CA GLN A 75 -16.06 2.12 6.77
C GLN A 75 -15.64 3.24 5.82
N THR A 76 -14.44 3.77 6.01
CA THR A 76 -13.81 4.72 5.08
C THR A 76 -13.83 4.13 3.68
N ARG A 77 -14.25 4.90 2.69
CA ARG A 77 -14.31 4.44 1.29
C ARG A 77 -12.95 4.51 0.62
N LEU A 78 -12.09 3.54 0.93
CA LEU A 78 -10.78 3.32 0.29
C LEU A 78 -10.73 1.93 -0.34
N PRO A 79 -9.88 1.70 -1.35
CA PRO A 79 -9.60 0.35 -1.81
C PRO A 79 -9.01 -0.48 -0.67
N TYR A 80 -9.37 -1.76 -0.58
CA TYR A 80 -8.75 -2.70 0.36
C TYR A 80 -8.81 -4.13 -0.16
N PHE A 81 -7.80 -4.93 0.19
CA PHE A 81 -7.77 -6.37 -0.01
C PHE A 81 -8.44 -7.10 1.16
N THR A 82 -9.14 -8.21 0.90
CA THR A 82 -9.79 -9.03 1.93
C THR A 82 -9.84 -10.51 1.57
N ASN A 83 -9.69 -11.37 2.58
CA ASN A 83 -9.83 -12.82 2.51
C ASN A 83 -11.26 -13.31 2.86
N ALA A 84 -12.21 -12.38 3.02
CA ALA A 84 -13.61 -12.69 3.37
C ALA A 84 -14.39 -13.37 2.22
N THR A 85 -13.77 -13.51 1.04
CA THR A 85 -14.28 -14.22 -0.13
C THR A 85 -13.28 -15.28 -0.58
N GLU A 86 -13.77 -16.25 -1.36
CA GLU A 86 -12.94 -17.27 -2.00
C GLU A 86 -13.25 -17.25 -3.53
N PRO A 87 -12.30 -16.81 -4.38
CA PRO A 87 -10.96 -16.30 -4.05
C PRO A 87 -11.00 -14.95 -3.28
N PRO A 88 -9.88 -14.50 -2.69
CA PRO A 88 -9.80 -13.18 -2.05
C PRO A 88 -10.21 -12.03 -2.96
N SER A 89 -10.67 -10.93 -2.39
CA SER A 89 -11.18 -9.78 -3.14
C SER A 89 -10.34 -8.52 -2.94
N LEU A 90 -10.08 -7.80 -4.04
CA LEU A 90 -9.74 -6.38 -4.02
C LEU A 90 -11.02 -5.55 -4.16
N VAL A 91 -11.45 -4.93 -3.07
CA VAL A 91 -12.65 -4.08 -3.04
C VAL A 91 -12.26 -2.65 -3.39
N VAL A 92 -12.97 -2.04 -4.34
CA VAL A 92 -12.66 -0.71 -4.87
C VAL A 92 -13.91 0.16 -4.84
N PRO A 93 -13.94 1.28 -4.11
CA PRO A 93 -15.08 2.18 -4.15
C PRO A 93 -15.13 2.93 -5.48
N THR A 94 -16.35 3.20 -5.97
CA THR A 94 -16.56 4.12 -7.10
C THR A 94 -16.27 5.58 -6.75
N GLN A 95 -16.26 5.93 -5.46
CA GLN A 95 -15.97 7.27 -4.92
C GLN A 95 -15.13 7.15 -3.65
N LEU A 96 -13.96 7.80 -3.65
CA LEU A 96 -13.07 7.82 -2.50
C LEU A 96 -13.56 8.77 -1.40
N ASP A 97 -13.23 8.45 -0.16
CA ASP A 97 -13.47 9.31 0.99
C ASP A 97 -12.55 10.54 0.96
N PRO A 98 -13.03 11.75 1.32
CA PRO A 98 -12.21 12.98 1.32
C PRO A 98 -11.01 12.97 2.26
N ILE A 99 -10.85 11.97 3.14
CA ILE A 99 -9.67 11.85 4.01
C ILE A 99 -8.34 11.82 3.22
N ILE A 100 -8.38 11.40 1.95
CA ILE A 100 -7.21 11.39 1.07
C ILE A 100 -6.86 12.77 0.52
N GLY A 101 -7.51 13.85 0.96
CA GLY A 101 -7.32 15.20 0.44
C GLY A 101 -8.08 15.45 -0.87
N GLU A 102 -7.51 16.28 -1.74
CA GLU A 102 -8.10 16.63 -3.03
C GLU A 102 -8.24 15.38 -3.93
N PRO A 103 -9.44 15.09 -4.46
CA PRO A 103 -9.64 13.93 -5.33
C PRO A 103 -8.81 14.02 -6.60
N ALA A 104 -7.95 13.02 -6.82
CA ALA A 104 -7.11 12.89 -8.00
C ALA A 104 -7.08 11.43 -8.50
N ALA A 105 -7.01 11.23 -9.82
CA ALA A 105 -7.00 9.89 -10.41
C ALA A 105 -5.72 9.11 -10.04
N GLU A 106 -4.64 9.85 -9.82
CA GLU A 106 -3.34 9.38 -9.37
C GLU A 106 -3.41 8.76 -7.98
N LYS A 107 -4.17 9.36 -7.06
CA LYS A 107 -4.36 8.83 -5.70
C LYS A 107 -5.12 7.51 -5.69
N LEU A 108 -6.21 7.43 -6.46
CA LEU A 108 -6.92 6.15 -6.64
C LEU A 108 -5.97 5.08 -7.19
N THR A 109 -5.20 5.44 -8.21
CA THR A 109 -4.24 4.53 -8.84
C THR A 109 -3.18 4.05 -7.84
N PHE A 110 -2.63 4.96 -7.05
CA PHE A 110 -1.64 4.65 -6.02
C PHE A 110 -2.19 3.68 -4.98
N LEU A 111 -3.39 3.94 -4.44
CA LEU A 111 -4.06 3.05 -3.49
C LEU A 111 -4.36 1.67 -4.11
N LEU A 112 -4.72 1.61 -5.39
CA LEU A 112 -4.90 0.32 -6.07
C LEU A 112 -3.60 -0.47 -6.20
N TYR A 113 -2.49 0.21 -6.45
CA TYR A 113 -1.17 -0.44 -6.50
C TYR A 113 -0.70 -0.90 -5.12
N HIS A 114 -1.03 -0.14 -4.08
CA HIS A 114 -0.78 -0.52 -2.69
C HIS A 114 -1.46 -1.85 -2.35
N GLU A 115 -2.78 -1.93 -2.58
CA GLU A 115 -3.54 -3.16 -2.27
C GLU A 115 -3.16 -4.33 -3.17
N LEU A 116 -2.82 -4.08 -4.43
CA LEU A 116 -2.29 -5.12 -5.29
C LEU A 116 -0.95 -5.65 -4.77
N ALA A 117 -0.07 -4.77 -4.29
CA ALA A 117 1.18 -5.19 -3.67
C ALA A 117 0.94 -6.04 -2.43
N TYR A 118 -0.03 -5.65 -1.60
CA TYR A 118 -0.42 -6.43 -0.43
C TYR A 118 -0.91 -7.82 -0.83
N ALA A 119 -1.75 -7.94 -1.86
CA ALA A 119 -2.21 -9.23 -2.37
C ALA A 119 -1.05 -10.15 -2.84
N PHE A 120 -0.01 -9.58 -3.46
CA PHE A 120 1.20 -10.34 -3.82
C PHE A 120 1.96 -10.84 -2.60
N LEU A 121 2.10 -10.02 -1.56
CA LEU A 121 2.85 -10.39 -0.35
C LEU A 121 2.07 -11.40 0.51
N GLU A 122 0.74 -11.29 0.57
CA GLU A 122 -0.11 -12.25 1.28
C GLU A 122 -0.11 -13.63 0.62
N GLN A 123 -0.07 -13.69 -0.71
CA GLN A 123 -0.01 -14.95 -1.45
C GLN A 123 1.42 -15.47 -1.68
N ASP A 124 2.44 -14.77 -1.20
CA ASP A 124 3.81 -15.26 -1.22
C ASP A 124 3.96 -16.43 -0.24
N PRO A 125 4.39 -17.63 -0.69
CA PRO A 125 4.48 -18.82 0.16
C PRO A 125 5.58 -18.74 1.23
N ARG A 126 6.47 -17.75 1.17
CA ARG A 126 7.50 -17.56 2.19
C ARG A 126 6.87 -17.10 3.51
N PRO A 127 7.29 -17.61 4.67
CA PRO A 127 6.71 -17.20 5.95
C PRO A 127 6.97 -15.72 6.26
N TRP A 128 6.01 -15.08 6.93
CA TRP A 128 6.20 -13.82 7.63
C TRP A 128 6.92 -14.04 8.98
N PRO A 129 7.67 -13.05 9.50
CA PRO A 129 8.04 -13.03 10.91
C PRO A 129 6.78 -12.95 11.79
N GLU A 130 6.82 -13.54 13.00
CA GLU A 130 5.66 -13.54 13.92
C GLU A 130 5.45 -12.18 14.62
N ASP A 131 6.54 -11.44 14.85
CA ASP A 131 6.55 -10.12 15.50
C ASP A 131 7.60 -9.24 14.82
N TYR A 132 7.24 -7.99 14.53
CA TYR A 132 8.03 -7.08 13.73
C TYR A 132 7.54 -5.63 13.93
N PRO A 133 8.40 -4.62 13.71
CA PRO A 133 7.97 -3.23 13.82
C PRO A 133 7.06 -2.88 12.64
N LEU A 134 5.96 -2.16 12.91
CA LEU A 134 4.94 -1.81 11.92
C LEU A 134 5.51 -1.28 10.60
N TRP A 135 6.46 -0.34 10.68
CA TRP A 135 7.07 0.27 9.50
C TRP A 135 7.70 -0.74 8.55
N ALA A 136 8.16 -1.90 9.06
CA ALA A 136 8.84 -2.92 8.27
C ALA A 136 7.95 -3.47 7.15
N ASP A 137 6.66 -3.60 7.39
CA ASP A 137 5.68 -4.06 6.40
C ASP A 137 5.18 -2.91 5.54
N GLU A 138 4.81 -1.80 6.17
CA GLU A 138 4.14 -0.68 5.51
C GLU A 138 5.00 -0.02 4.44
N TRP A 139 6.32 0.12 4.66
CA TRP A 139 7.20 0.73 3.66
C TRP A 139 7.22 -0.08 2.36
N GLN A 140 7.06 -1.40 2.43
CA GLN A 140 7.13 -2.28 1.27
C GLN A 140 5.98 -2.00 0.30
N LEU A 141 4.78 -1.80 0.87
CA LEU A 141 3.55 -1.51 0.13
C LEU A 141 3.60 -0.12 -0.48
N GLN A 142 3.95 0.89 0.32
CA GLN A 142 4.13 2.27 -0.14
C GLN A 142 5.20 2.37 -1.25
N PHE A 143 6.31 1.63 -1.09
CA PHE A 143 7.38 1.57 -2.09
C PHE A 143 6.93 0.92 -3.40
N ALA A 144 6.23 -0.22 -3.32
CA ALA A 144 5.71 -0.90 -4.52
C ALA A 144 4.71 -0.01 -5.26
N ALA A 145 3.79 0.63 -4.54
CA ALA A 145 2.79 1.54 -5.10
C ALA A 145 3.43 2.77 -5.77
N LEU A 146 4.43 3.37 -5.14
CA LEU A 146 5.12 4.53 -5.69
C LEU A 146 5.96 4.15 -6.91
N TRP A 147 6.65 3.01 -6.86
CA TRP A 147 7.41 2.49 -8.01
C TRP A 147 6.49 2.23 -9.21
N LEU A 148 5.33 1.61 -9.01
CA LEU A 148 4.35 1.38 -10.07
C LEU A 148 3.82 2.71 -10.64
N SER A 149 3.52 3.68 -9.78
CA SER A 149 3.13 5.04 -10.20
C SER A 149 4.21 5.72 -11.04
N HIS A 150 5.49 5.55 -10.68
CA HIS A 150 6.63 6.01 -11.50
C HIS A 150 6.73 5.29 -12.84
N ARG A 151 6.52 3.97 -12.82
CA ARG A 151 6.76 3.09 -13.96
C ARG A 151 5.68 3.19 -15.03
N LEU A 152 4.43 3.29 -14.61
CA LEU A 152 3.25 3.17 -15.47
C LEU A 152 2.56 4.50 -15.72
N ASP A 153 2.58 5.42 -14.75
CA ASP A 153 1.78 6.65 -14.78
C ASP A 153 2.61 7.93 -14.88
N GLY A 154 3.94 7.82 -14.87
CA GLY A 154 4.84 8.98 -15.01
C GLY A 154 4.83 9.93 -13.80
N GLN A 155 4.31 9.50 -12.65
CA GLN A 155 4.45 10.23 -11.40
C GLN A 155 5.91 10.13 -10.96
N HIS A 156 6.62 11.22 -10.70
CA HIS A 156 8.05 11.18 -10.37
C HIS A 156 8.39 11.78 -9.01
N ASP A 157 7.34 12.11 -8.25
CA ASP A 157 7.37 12.67 -6.92
C ASP A 157 6.30 11.96 -6.07
N VAL A 158 6.12 12.39 -4.82
CA VAL A 158 4.98 11.96 -4.00
C VAL A 158 3.65 12.22 -4.71
N VAL A 159 2.72 11.28 -4.57
CA VAL A 159 1.35 11.31 -5.09
C VAL A 159 0.47 12.21 -4.23
N ASN A 160 0.60 12.15 -2.90
CA ASN A 160 -0.23 12.93 -1.97
C ASN A 160 0.28 14.36 -1.72
N ARG A 161 0.61 15.09 -2.80
CA ARG A 161 1.27 16.41 -2.73
C ARG A 161 0.54 17.44 -1.87
N ASP A 162 -0.77 17.53 -2.02
CA ASP A 162 -1.64 18.42 -1.25
C ASP A 162 -1.61 18.09 0.25
N LEU A 163 -1.57 16.81 0.61
CA LEU A 163 -1.45 16.39 2.01
C LEU A 163 -0.03 16.65 2.55
N HIS A 164 1.01 16.42 1.74
CA HIS A 164 2.37 16.82 2.10
C HIS A 164 2.50 18.33 2.33
N GLU A 165 1.76 19.15 1.59
CA GLU A 165 1.72 20.61 1.78
C GLU A 165 0.89 20.98 3.02
N LEU A 166 -0.24 20.31 3.25
CA LEU A 166 -1.11 20.55 4.40
C LEU A 166 -0.43 20.18 5.74
N TYR A 167 0.34 19.09 5.74
CA TYR A 167 1.04 18.53 6.90
C TYR A 167 2.55 18.79 6.84
N ALA A 168 2.98 19.91 6.24
CA ALA A 168 4.40 20.19 6.00
C ALA A 168 5.25 20.19 7.29
N GLU A 169 4.64 20.50 8.44
CA GLU A 169 5.27 20.53 9.76
C GLU A 169 5.82 19.17 10.20
N ILE A 170 5.21 18.05 9.80
CA ILE A 170 5.70 16.71 10.18
C ILE A 170 7.06 16.39 9.57
N PHE A 171 7.47 17.14 8.53
CA PHE A 171 8.77 16.98 7.85
C PHE A 171 9.84 17.94 8.35
N LEU A 172 9.52 18.84 9.30
CA LEU A 172 10.48 19.79 9.85
C LEU A 172 11.33 19.10 10.94
N ALA A 173 12.65 19.13 10.76
CA ALA A 173 13.57 18.57 11.74
C ALA A 173 13.64 19.42 13.02
N GLU A 174 13.66 18.76 14.16
CA GLU A 174 13.90 19.32 15.49
C GLU A 174 15.41 19.51 15.76
N GLU A 175 15.78 19.89 16.98
CA GLU A 175 17.17 20.19 17.35
C GLU A 175 18.13 19.00 17.21
N ASP A 176 17.60 17.78 17.31
CA ASP A 176 18.36 16.54 17.12
C ASP A 176 18.52 16.12 15.65
N GLY A 177 17.92 16.89 14.72
CA GLY A 177 17.94 16.61 13.29
C GLY A 177 16.90 15.59 12.81
N LYS A 178 15.99 15.14 13.69
CA LYS A 178 14.88 14.23 13.37
C LYS A 178 13.55 14.95 13.32
N THR A 179 12.58 14.41 12.61
CA THR A 179 11.19 14.90 12.65
C THR A 179 10.54 14.56 13.99
N PRO A 180 9.47 15.26 14.41
CA PRO A 180 8.80 15.00 15.70
C PRO A 180 8.37 13.53 15.88
N VAL A 181 8.01 12.88 14.78
CA VAL A 181 7.77 11.44 14.67
C VAL A 181 8.57 10.92 13.49
N THR A 182 9.26 9.79 13.66
CA THR A 182 9.91 9.05 12.56
C THR A 182 9.10 7.79 12.23
N ILE A 183 9.32 7.21 11.05
CA ILE A 183 8.67 5.93 10.72
C ILE A 183 9.06 4.82 11.70
N ARG A 184 10.24 4.90 12.34
CA ARG A 184 10.69 3.93 13.36
C ARG A 184 10.11 4.17 14.74
N SER A 185 9.74 5.41 15.06
CA SER A 185 9.20 5.77 16.38
C SER A 185 7.68 5.67 16.44
N PHE A 186 6.99 5.63 15.30
CA PHE A 186 5.54 5.48 15.25
C PHE A 186 5.12 4.09 15.77
N SER A 187 4.12 4.08 16.65
CA SER A 187 3.48 2.87 17.16
C SER A 187 1.98 3.01 17.04
N TRP A 188 1.31 1.98 16.53
CA TRP A 188 -0.14 1.93 16.48
C TRP A 188 -0.70 1.34 17.78
N ASP A 189 -1.66 2.04 18.37
CA ASP A 189 -2.39 1.64 19.58
C ASP A 189 -3.84 2.15 19.56
N GLU A 190 -4.60 1.85 20.61
CA GLU A 190 -6.02 2.24 20.74
C GLU A 190 -6.25 3.76 20.76
N GLU A 191 -5.23 4.57 21.02
CA GLU A 191 -5.30 6.03 21.05
C GLU A 191 -4.91 6.67 19.71
N THR A 192 -4.37 5.88 18.77
CA THR A 192 -3.92 6.36 17.46
C THR A 192 -5.10 6.88 16.66
N SER A 193 -5.09 8.18 16.34
CA SER A 193 -6.12 8.80 15.53
C SER A 193 -5.90 8.51 14.03
N ALA A 194 -6.94 8.72 13.23
CA ALA A 194 -6.81 8.63 11.76
C ALA A 194 -5.82 9.67 11.20
N GLU A 195 -5.67 10.81 11.88
CA GLU A 195 -4.71 11.85 11.50
C GLU A 195 -3.27 11.45 11.83
N ASP A 196 -3.03 10.80 12.97
CA ASP A 196 -1.70 10.27 13.33
C ASP A 196 -1.25 9.20 12.32
N TYR A 197 -2.16 8.30 11.95
CA TYR A 197 -1.90 7.28 10.94
C TYR A 197 -1.64 7.90 9.56
N LEU A 198 -2.39 8.94 9.18
CA LEU A 198 -2.16 9.68 7.94
C LEU A 198 -0.76 10.32 7.92
N CYS A 199 -0.32 10.91 9.03
CA CYS A 199 1.02 11.50 9.12
C CYS A 199 2.11 10.43 8.95
N PHE A 200 1.92 9.26 9.54
CA PHE A 200 2.80 8.11 9.35
C PHE A 200 2.86 7.65 7.89
N ASP A 201 1.72 7.53 7.21
CA ASP A 201 1.65 7.21 5.77
C ASP A 201 2.40 8.22 4.90
N LEU A 202 2.27 9.52 5.19
CA LEU A 202 2.99 10.57 4.45
C LEU A 202 4.51 10.48 4.68
N LEU A 203 4.97 10.12 5.88
CA LEU A 203 6.40 9.86 6.15
C LEU A 203 6.89 8.62 5.38
N LEU A 204 6.09 7.56 5.32
CA LEU A 204 6.40 6.34 4.57
C LEU A 204 6.45 6.60 3.05
N GLU A 205 5.52 7.38 2.50
CA GLU A 205 5.53 7.75 1.08
C GLU A 205 6.80 8.56 0.75
N ARG A 206 7.18 9.50 1.63
CA ARG A 206 8.43 10.24 1.47
C ARG A 206 9.64 9.31 1.53
N PHE A 207 9.66 8.39 2.47
CA PHE A 207 10.71 7.39 2.59
C PHE A 207 10.80 6.49 1.36
N ALA A 208 9.66 6.01 0.85
CA ALA A 208 9.57 5.23 -0.37
C ALA A 208 10.17 5.97 -1.57
N LEU A 209 9.88 7.27 -1.72
CA LEU A 209 10.44 8.10 -2.79
C LEU A 209 11.96 8.20 -2.71
N ASP A 210 12.49 8.51 -1.53
CA ASP A 210 13.92 8.68 -1.32
C ASP A 210 14.66 7.33 -1.44
N LEU A 211 14.05 6.23 -1.00
CA LEU A 211 14.55 4.87 -1.18
C LEU A 211 14.57 4.47 -2.66
N LEU A 212 13.52 4.79 -3.42
CA LEU A 212 13.44 4.47 -4.86
C LEU A 212 14.53 5.22 -5.63
N LYS A 213 14.76 6.50 -5.31
CA LYS A 213 15.86 7.30 -5.86
C LYS A 213 17.23 6.75 -5.48
N ARG A 214 17.38 6.25 -4.25
CA ARG A 214 18.67 5.75 -3.73
C ARG A 214 19.05 4.39 -4.30
N ALA A 215 18.12 3.43 -4.32
CA ALA A 215 18.43 2.02 -4.49
C ALA A 215 17.75 1.36 -5.71
N GLY A 216 16.76 2.04 -6.33
CA GLY A 216 15.96 1.47 -7.40
C GLY A 216 14.99 0.38 -6.91
N PRO A 217 14.11 -0.14 -7.79
CA PRO A 217 13.05 -1.07 -7.40
C PRO A 217 13.56 -2.42 -6.89
N GLU A 218 14.77 -2.83 -7.29
CA GLU A 218 15.35 -4.12 -6.89
C GLU A 218 15.66 -4.22 -5.39
N VAL A 219 15.60 -3.10 -4.64
CA VAL A 219 15.73 -3.12 -3.18
C VAL A 219 14.63 -3.95 -2.52
N LEU A 220 13.39 -3.88 -3.04
CA LEU A 220 12.25 -4.60 -2.48
C LEU A 220 12.44 -6.13 -2.50
N PRO A 221 12.68 -6.80 -3.66
CA PRO A 221 12.92 -8.23 -3.66
C PRO A 221 14.21 -8.63 -2.94
N ARG A 222 15.22 -7.74 -2.82
CA ARG A 222 16.42 -8.01 -2.01
C ARG A 222 16.08 -8.07 -0.53
N PHE A 223 15.34 -7.08 -0.03
CA PHE A 223 14.89 -7.02 1.36
C PHE A 223 13.98 -8.20 1.70
N LEU A 224 12.97 -8.47 0.87
CA LEU A 224 12.03 -9.57 1.08
C LEU A 224 12.70 -10.94 1.21
N ARG A 225 13.85 -11.16 0.56
CA ARG A 225 14.60 -12.43 0.71
C ARG A 225 15.18 -12.62 2.11
N GLU A 226 15.51 -11.53 2.80
CA GLU A 226 16.01 -11.57 4.17
C GLU A 226 14.85 -11.54 5.18
N TYR A 227 13.84 -10.72 4.90
CA TYR A 227 12.70 -10.47 5.77
C TYR A 227 11.70 -11.64 5.85
N ARG A 228 11.33 -12.25 4.70
CA ARG A 228 10.34 -13.34 4.63
C ARG A 228 10.95 -14.70 5.01
N LYS A 229 11.23 -14.86 6.30
CA LYS A 229 11.74 -16.09 6.93
C LYS A 229 11.00 -16.33 8.24
N GLU A 230 10.87 -17.60 8.61
CA GLU A 230 10.28 -18.01 9.88
C GLU A 230 11.18 -17.53 11.02
N GLN A 231 10.73 -16.49 11.72
CA GLN A 231 11.43 -15.85 12.82
C GLN A 231 10.40 -15.38 13.83
N ARG A 232 10.68 -15.60 15.11
CA ARG A 232 9.74 -15.28 16.19
C ARG A 232 9.57 -13.77 16.41
N ALA A 233 10.64 -13.01 16.25
CA ALA A 233 10.61 -11.56 16.43
C ALA A 233 11.74 -10.92 15.64
N LEU A 234 11.47 -9.74 15.08
CA LEU A 234 12.45 -8.86 14.48
C LEU A 234 12.40 -7.50 15.18
N LEU A 235 13.54 -7.04 15.68
CA LEU A 235 13.66 -5.70 16.25
C LEU A 235 13.88 -4.65 15.16
N SER A 236 13.51 -3.40 15.44
CA SER A 236 13.68 -2.26 14.52
C SER A 236 15.12 -2.14 13.98
N ASP A 237 16.13 -2.35 14.82
CA ASP A 237 17.54 -2.30 14.40
C ASP A 237 17.94 -3.48 13.50
N GLU A 238 17.33 -4.66 13.70
CA GLU A 238 17.57 -5.84 12.85
C GLU A 238 16.96 -5.62 11.47
N VAL A 239 15.73 -5.11 11.40
CA VAL A 239 15.08 -4.75 10.13
C VAL A 239 15.84 -3.62 9.44
N THR A 240 16.33 -2.62 10.19
CA THR A 240 17.18 -1.54 9.66
C THR A 240 18.46 -2.11 9.03
N ALA A 241 19.10 -3.08 9.67
CA ALA A 241 20.27 -3.75 9.12
C ALA A 241 19.94 -4.54 7.85
N MET A 242 18.80 -5.23 7.79
CA MET A 242 18.33 -5.95 6.60
C MET A 242 18.09 -4.99 5.43
N LEU A 243 17.38 -3.88 5.67
CA LEU A 243 17.11 -2.87 4.64
C LEU A 243 18.39 -2.16 4.20
N GLY A 244 19.25 -1.79 5.14
CA GLY A 244 20.57 -1.24 4.85
C GLY A 244 21.41 -2.16 3.96
N ALA A 245 21.41 -3.47 4.22
CA ALA A 245 22.08 -4.45 3.37
C ALA A 245 21.45 -4.57 1.97
N ALA A 246 20.12 -4.46 1.86
CA ALA A 246 19.41 -4.48 0.58
C ALA A 246 19.72 -3.24 -0.28
N ILE A 247 19.88 -2.08 0.36
CA ILE A 247 20.29 -0.82 -0.27
C ILE A 247 21.74 -0.91 -0.80
N GLY A 248 22.64 -1.48 -0.01
CA GLY A 248 24.04 -1.69 -0.37
C GLY A 248 25.03 -0.93 0.53
N PRO A 249 26.23 -0.58 0.02
CA PRO A 249 27.25 0.11 0.81
C PRO A 249 26.70 1.38 1.47
N ASP A 250 27.05 1.57 2.74
CA ASP A 250 26.60 2.67 3.59
C ASP A 250 25.07 2.77 3.77
N GLY A 251 24.31 1.71 3.44
CA GLY A 251 22.85 1.73 3.48
C GLY A 251 22.29 2.07 4.86
N VAL A 252 22.83 1.46 5.94
CA VAL A 252 22.42 1.79 7.32
C VAL A 252 22.74 3.24 7.66
N ALA A 253 23.94 3.72 7.35
CA ALA A 253 24.33 5.10 7.62
C ALA A 253 23.46 6.10 6.84
N TRP A 254 23.07 5.76 5.61
CA TRP A 254 22.13 6.56 4.82
C TRP A 254 20.74 6.59 5.46
N LEU A 255 20.19 5.44 5.86
CA LEU A 255 18.90 5.36 6.57
C LEU A 255 18.91 6.25 7.82
N GLU A 256 19.92 6.09 8.68
CA GLU A 256 20.06 6.87 9.92
C GLU A 256 20.24 8.38 9.68
N SER A 257 20.69 8.78 8.48
CA SER A 257 20.83 10.20 8.11
C SER A 257 19.52 10.87 7.69
N LEU A 258 18.46 10.11 7.42
CA LEU A 258 17.16 10.66 7.03
C LEU A 258 16.47 11.25 8.28
N PRO A 259 15.93 12.47 8.23
CA PRO A 259 15.25 13.08 9.39
C PRO A 259 14.03 12.30 9.89
N TYR A 260 13.32 11.64 8.97
CA TYR A 260 12.07 10.93 9.23
C TYR A 260 12.24 9.41 9.43
N PHE A 261 13.48 8.93 9.51
CA PHE A 261 13.82 7.54 9.80
C PHE A 261 14.39 7.40 11.21
#